data_AF-A0A7C9CHH0-F1
#
_entry.id   AF-A0A7C9CHH0-F1
#
_cell.length_a   1.000
_cell.length_b   1.000
_cell.length_c   1.000
_cell.angle_alpha   90.00
_cell.angle_beta   90.00
_cell.angle_gamma   90.00
#
_symmetry.space_group_name_H-M   'P 1'
#
loop_
_entity.id
_entity.type
_entity.pdbx_description
1 polymer ?
#
loop_
_entity_poly.entity_id
_entity_poly.type
_entity_poly.pdbx_seq_one_letter_code
_entity_poly.pdbx_strand_id
1 'polypeptide(L)'
;NLKGSLKIRIDRKYAYNKELIGGGGGYISNKEYLKGIDIQWIGGNGEESAEELLEDLQPHRNLKRFTVLNYHGAKIPRWAMENSLTTSLPNLVRIEIRYCNGLQSLPWL
;
A
#
# COMPACT_ATOMS: atom_id res chain seq x y z
N ASN A 1 -7.94 -13.87 11.94
CA ASN A 1 -6.76 -13.00 12.20
C ASN A 1 -5.61 -13.33 11.29
N LEU A 2 -5.28 -12.45 10.34
CA LEU A 2 -4.10 -12.59 9.50
C LEU A 2 -2.84 -12.36 10.34
N LYS A 3 -1.84 -13.24 10.18
CA LYS A 3 -0.55 -13.20 10.89
C LYS A 3 0.58 -13.31 9.86
N GLY A 4 1.77 -12.82 10.22
CA GLY A 4 2.95 -12.98 9.37
C GLY A 4 2.96 -11.99 8.21
N SER A 5 2.80 -12.43 6.97
CA SER A 5 2.84 -11.54 5.80
C SER A 5 1.70 -11.79 4.82
N LEU A 6 1.20 -10.70 4.24
CA LEU A 6 0.15 -10.72 3.23
C LEU A 6 0.76 -10.30 1.90
N LYS A 7 0.53 -11.09 0.85
CA LYS A 7 0.96 -10.76 -0.51
C LYS A 7 -0.27 -10.52 -1.38
N ILE A 8 -0.35 -9.34 -1.99
CA ILE A 8 -1.43 -8.93 -2.86
C ILE A 8 -0.84 -8.77 -4.27
N ARG A 9 -1.42 -9.47 -5.25
CA ARG A 9 -1.09 -9.32 -6.67
C ARG A 9 -2.30 -8.80 -7.41
N ILE A 10 -2.14 -7.67 -8.08
CA ILE A 10 -3.22 -6.95 -8.74
C ILE A 10 -2.93 -6.95 -10.23
N ASP A 11 -3.79 -7.60 -11.00
CA ASP A 11 -3.77 -7.48 -12.46
C ASP A 11 -4.34 -6.12 -12.84
N ARG A 12 -3.57 -5.32 -13.58
CA ARG A 12 -3.92 -3.94 -13.96
C ARG A 12 -5.15 -3.83 -14.85
N LYS A 13 -5.65 -4.95 -15.40
CA LYS A 13 -6.94 -4.95 -16.08
C LYS A 13 -8.11 -4.68 -15.12
N TYR A 14 -7.91 -4.86 -13.81
CA TYR A 14 -8.94 -4.62 -12.80
C TYR A 14 -8.78 -3.22 -12.21
N ALA A 15 -9.84 -2.43 -12.33
CA ALA A 15 -9.97 -1.19 -11.59
C ALA A 15 -10.44 -1.50 -10.16
N TYR A 16 -9.77 -0.89 -9.18
CA TYR A 16 -10.28 -0.78 -7.83
C TYR A 16 -11.38 0.30 -7.83
N ASN A 17 -12.61 -0.11 -7.50
CA ASN A 17 -13.76 0.78 -7.44
C ASN A 17 -14.28 0.79 -6.01
N LYS A 18 -14.01 1.88 -5.29
CA LYS A 18 -14.36 2.06 -3.88
C LYS A 18 -15.87 2.03 -3.61
N GLU A 19 -16.70 2.48 -4.55
CA GLU A 19 -18.15 2.53 -4.42
C GLU A 19 -18.77 1.12 -4.37
N LEU A 20 -18.22 0.17 -5.13
CA LEU A 20 -18.70 -1.22 -5.13
C LEU A 20 -18.43 -1.97 -3.82
N ILE A 21 -17.45 -1.51 -3.04
CA ILE A 21 -16.98 -2.20 -1.83
C ILE A 21 -17.60 -1.62 -0.55
N GLY A 22 -18.42 -0.57 -0.67
CA GLY A 22 -19.12 0.07 0.44
C GLY A 22 -18.22 0.53 1.59
N GLY A 23 -16.91 0.73 1.34
CA GLY A 23 -15.88 0.70 2.36
C GLY A 23 -15.25 2.06 2.67
N GLY A 24 -15.16 2.38 3.98
CA GLY A 24 -14.46 3.56 4.51
C GLY A 24 -12.93 3.47 4.54
N GLY A 25 -12.31 2.68 3.65
CA GLY A 25 -10.87 2.41 3.66
C GLY A 25 -10.39 1.61 4.88
N GLY A 26 -9.08 1.63 5.15
CA GLY A 26 -8.46 0.98 6.31
C GLY A 26 -8.56 -0.55 6.37
N TYR A 27 -8.57 -1.25 5.23
CA TYR A 27 -8.87 -2.69 5.17
C TYR A 27 -7.96 -3.59 6.01
N ILE A 28 -6.71 -3.15 6.23
CA ILE A 28 -5.74 -3.87 7.06
C ILE A 28 -5.30 -3.08 8.31
N SER A 29 -6.02 -2.01 8.64
CA SER A 29 -5.76 -1.19 9.83
C SER A 29 -5.92 -1.97 11.13
N ASN A 30 -6.85 -2.94 11.19
CA ASN A 30 -7.09 -3.78 12.37
C ASN A 30 -6.30 -5.11 12.38
N LYS A 31 -5.34 -5.29 11.47
CA LYS A 31 -4.56 -6.55 11.36
C LYS A 31 -3.28 -6.47 12.19
N GLU A 32 -3.43 -6.40 13.51
CA GLU A 32 -2.36 -6.15 14.51
C GLU A 32 -1.17 -7.13 14.44
N TYR A 33 -1.45 -8.36 14.02
CA TYR A 33 -0.47 -9.46 13.92
C TYR A 33 0.18 -9.57 12.54
N LEU A 34 -0.25 -8.75 11.57
CA LEU A 34 0.41 -8.66 10.28
C LEU A 34 1.74 -7.92 10.45
N LYS A 35 2.83 -8.57 10.02
CA LYS A 35 4.20 -8.07 10.14
C LYS A 35 4.79 -7.64 8.80
N GLY A 36 4.21 -8.07 7.69
CA GLY A 36 4.65 -7.66 6.36
C GLY A 36 3.49 -7.57 5.38
N ILE A 37 3.61 -6.63 4.45
CA ILE A 37 2.75 -6.56 3.27
C ILE A 37 3.61 -6.40 2.03
N ASP A 38 3.30 -7.20 1.01
CA ASP A 38 3.90 -7.12 -0.31
C ASP A 38 2.81 -6.89 -1.34
N ILE A 39 2.86 -5.75 -2.04
CA ILE A 39 1.87 -5.37 -3.04
C ILE A 39 2.57 -5.29 -4.39
N GLN A 40 2.02 -6.00 -5.38
CA GLN A 40 2.59 -6.08 -6.71
C GLN A 40 1.50 -5.87 -7.76
N TRP A 41 1.70 -4.89 -8.63
CA TRP A 41 0.89 -4.77 -9.84
C TRP A 41 1.52 -5.58 -10.99
N ILE A 42 0.70 -6.30 -11.73
CA ILE A 42 1.07 -7.15 -12.87
C ILE A 42 0.17 -6.83 -14.07
N GLY A 43 0.63 -7.06 -15.30
CA GLY A 43 -0.16 -6.78 -16.51
C GLY A 43 0.02 -5.37 -17.09
N GLY A 44 -0.79 -5.02 -18.09
CA GLY A 44 -0.61 -3.90 -19.05
C GLY A 44 -0.93 -2.47 -18.58
N ASN A 45 -1.52 -1.64 -19.46
CA ASN A 45 -1.58 -0.16 -19.33
C ASN A 45 -2.76 0.37 -18.48
N GLY A 46 -3.19 -0.34 -17.43
CA GLY A 46 -4.22 0.16 -16.51
C GLY A 46 -3.59 1.00 -15.41
N GLU A 47 -4.00 2.28 -15.28
CA GLU A 47 -3.26 3.26 -14.47
C GLU A 47 -4.07 3.91 -13.32
N GLU A 48 -5.41 3.88 -13.35
CA GLU A 48 -6.16 4.91 -12.59
C GLU A 48 -6.51 4.59 -11.13
N SER A 49 -6.42 3.33 -10.67
CA SER A 49 -6.96 2.96 -9.35
C SER A 49 -5.92 2.50 -8.31
N ALA A 50 -4.63 2.59 -8.63
CA ALA A 50 -3.57 2.09 -7.76
C ALA A 50 -3.41 2.96 -6.50
N GLU A 51 -3.56 4.28 -6.63
CA GLU A 51 -3.39 5.23 -5.52
C GLU A 51 -4.48 5.04 -4.45
N GLU A 52 -5.74 4.98 -4.87
CA GLU A 52 -6.88 4.82 -3.97
C GLU A 52 -6.81 3.49 -3.19
N LEU A 53 -6.45 2.40 -3.87
CA LEU A 53 -6.26 1.12 -3.22
C LEU A 53 -5.13 1.18 -2.17
N LEU A 54 -4.01 1.83 -2.51
CA LEU A 54 -2.88 1.93 -1.60
C LEU A 54 -3.20 2.83 -0.38
N GLU A 55 -4.01 3.87 -0.58
CA GLU A 55 -4.59 4.69 0.49
C GLU A 55 -5.47 3.84 1.42
N ASP A 56 -6.43 3.11 0.84
CA ASP A 56 -7.44 2.37 1.58
C ASP A 56 -6.91 1.10 2.25
N LEU A 57 -5.70 0.64 1.94
CA LEU A 57 -5.10 -0.46 2.68
C LEU A 57 -4.77 -0.05 4.12
N GLN A 58 -4.20 1.14 4.35
CA GLN A 58 -3.69 1.65 5.64
C GLN A 58 -3.25 0.55 6.64
N PRO A 59 -1.97 0.16 6.65
CA PRO A 59 -1.49 -0.90 7.54
C PRO A 59 -1.56 -0.53 9.02
N HIS A 60 -1.77 -1.53 9.89
CA HIS A 60 -1.58 -1.35 11.34
C HIS A 60 -0.13 -0.95 11.66
N ARG A 61 0.06 -0.06 12.64
CA ARG A 61 1.36 0.43 13.14
C ARG A 61 2.39 -0.62 13.60
N ASN A 62 1.99 -1.89 13.69
CA ASN A 62 2.84 -3.03 14.06
C ASN A 62 3.54 -3.67 12.86
N LEU A 63 3.28 -3.17 11.65
CA LEU A 63 3.90 -3.63 10.43
C LEU A 63 5.41 -3.40 10.50
N LYS A 64 6.18 -4.41 10.10
CA LYS A 64 7.65 -4.39 10.08
C LYS A 64 8.24 -4.30 8.68
N ARG A 65 7.49 -4.74 7.66
CA ARG A 65 7.93 -4.76 6.26
C ARG A 65 6.84 -4.22 5.34
N PHE A 66 7.21 -3.30 4.46
CA PHE A 66 6.34 -2.73 3.44
C PHE A 66 7.03 -2.79 2.08
N THR A 67 6.46 -3.59 1.17
CA THR A 67 6.98 -3.77 -0.18
C THR A 67 5.94 -3.35 -1.21
N VAL A 68 6.34 -2.50 -2.15
CA VAL A 68 5.53 -2.04 -3.28
C VAL A 68 6.31 -2.25 -4.56
N LEU A 69 5.76 -3.05 -5.48
CA LEU A 69 6.38 -3.42 -6.75
C LEU A 69 5.50 -3.02 -7.92
N ASN A 70 6.12 -2.46 -8.97
CA ASN A 70 5.46 -2.08 -10.22
C ASN A 70 4.28 -1.11 -10.03
N TYR A 71 4.36 -0.22 -9.04
CA TYR A 71 3.31 0.77 -8.76
C TYR A 71 3.39 1.95 -9.74
N HIS A 72 2.27 2.26 -10.38
CA HIS A 72 2.18 3.33 -11.38
C HIS A 72 1.53 4.61 -10.89
N GLY A 73 1.05 4.65 -9.64
CA GLY A 73 0.56 5.88 -9.05
C GLY A 73 1.68 6.91 -8.90
N ALA A 74 1.31 8.18 -9.04
CA ALA A 74 2.18 9.32 -8.87
C ALA A 74 2.47 9.61 -7.39
N LYS A 75 1.51 9.31 -6.51
CA LYS A 75 1.55 9.69 -5.09
C LYS A 75 1.69 8.48 -4.18
N ILE A 76 2.37 8.68 -3.07
CA ILE A 76 2.34 7.79 -1.90
C ILE A 76 1.10 8.14 -1.06
N PRO A 77 0.51 7.19 -0.32
CA PRO A 77 -0.66 7.47 0.52
C PRO A 77 -0.44 8.58 1.54
N ARG A 78 -1.52 9.30 1.86
CA ARG A 78 -1.52 10.37 2.87
C ARG A 78 -1.11 9.87 4.23
N TRP A 79 -1.54 8.66 4.62
CA TRP A 79 -1.11 8.05 5.87
C TRP A 79 0.41 7.88 5.95
N ALA A 80 1.15 7.79 4.84
CA ALA A 80 2.61 7.74 4.84
C ALA A 80 3.28 9.12 4.72
N MET A 81 2.56 10.16 4.26
CA MET A 81 3.10 11.51 4.02
C MET A 81 2.77 12.50 5.14
N GLU A 82 1.50 12.63 5.55
CA GLU A 82 1.02 13.72 6.43
C GLU A 82 1.61 13.65 7.84
N ASN A 83 1.93 12.45 8.32
CA ASN A 83 2.46 12.23 9.67
C ASN A 83 3.92 11.75 9.69
N SER A 84 4.60 11.72 8.53
CA SER A 84 5.81 10.91 8.30
C SER A 84 5.55 9.40 8.41
N LEU A 85 6.28 8.63 7.58
CA LEU A 85 6.24 7.18 7.57
C LEU A 85 6.62 6.59 8.93
N THR A 86 7.50 7.26 9.68
CA THR A 86 7.97 6.82 11.00
C THR A 86 6.92 6.98 12.10
N THR A 87 6.00 7.94 11.99
CA THR A 87 4.89 8.06 12.96
C THR A 87 3.76 7.08 12.66
N SER A 88 3.45 6.89 11.39
CA SER A 88 2.35 5.99 10.98
C SER A 88 2.73 4.52 11.12
N LEU A 89 3.98 4.17 10.79
CA LEU A 89 4.52 2.83 10.89
C LEU A 89 5.81 2.81 11.73
N PRO A 90 5.73 3.07 13.05
CA PRO A 90 6.88 3.22 13.94
C PRO A 90 7.71 1.93 14.10
N ASN A 91 7.14 0.78 13.77
CA ASN A 91 7.82 -0.52 13.84
C ASN A 91 8.41 -0.97 12.50
N LEU A 92 8.36 -0.11 11.47
CA LEU A 92 8.83 -0.44 10.14
C LEU A 92 10.35 -0.51 10.12
N VAL A 93 10.89 -1.66 9.71
CA VAL A 93 12.35 -1.91 9.65
C VAL A 93 12.83 -2.22 8.24
N ARG A 94 11.90 -2.39 7.29
CA ARG A 94 12.21 -2.63 5.88
C ARG A 94 11.17 -2.00 4.98
N ILE A 95 11.64 -1.20 4.03
CA ILE A 95 10.85 -0.65 2.92
C ILE A 95 11.51 -1.12 1.62
N GLU A 96 10.69 -1.57 0.69
CA GLU A 96 11.14 -1.93 -0.66
C GLU A 96 10.18 -1.34 -1.68
N ILE A 97 10.66 -0.39 -2.48
CA ILE A 97 9.92 0.25 -3.56
C ILE A 97 10.71 -0.01 -4.84
N ARG A 98 10.17 -0.79 -5.78
CA ARG A 98 10.87 -1.16 -7.02
C ARG A 98 9.96 -1.08 -8.23
N TYR A 99 10.55 -0.65 -9.36
CA TYR A 99 9.85 -0.50 -10.64
C TYR A 99 8.63 0.42 -10.56
N CYS A 100 8.66 1.42 -9.67
CA CYS A 100 7.57 2.35 -9.45
C CYS A 100 7.75 3.62 -10.30
N ASN A 101 7.71 3.45 -11.63
CA ASN A 101 8.15 4.50 -12.57
C ASN A 101 7.25 5.75 -12.60
N GLY A 102 6.01 5.64 -12.14
CA GLY A 102 5.10 6.78 -12.04
C GLY A 102 5.34 7.66 -10.80
N LEU A 103 6.07 7.14 -9.81
CA LEU A 103 6.18 7.76 -8.49
C LEU A 103 6.99 9.07 -8.54
N GLN A 104 6.36 10.16 -8.11
CA GLN A 104 6.99 11.50 -8.17
C GLN A 104 7.85 11.82 -6.95
N SER A 105 7.51 11.27 -5.79
CA SER A 105 8.24 11.49 -4.55
C SER A 105 8.23 10.24 -3.67
N LEU A 106 9.34 10.04 -2.94
CA LEU A 106 9.41 9.04 -1.88
C LEU A 106 8.93 9.65 -0.57
N PRO A 107 8.35 8.84 0.34
CA PRO A 107 8.06 9.33 1.68
C PRO A 107 9.40 9.59 2.38
N TRP A 108 9.64 10.83 2.80
CA TRP A 108 10.80 11.15 3.62
C TRP A 108 10.65 10.43 4.97
N LEU A 109 11.67 9.61 5.29
CA LEU A 109 11.77 8.88 6.56
C LEU A 109 11.79 9.86 7.73
#